data_AF-A0A514JP37-F1
#
_entry.id   AF-A0A514JP37-F1
#
_cell.length_a   1.000
_cell.length_b   1.000
_cell.length_c   1.000
_cell.angle_alpha   90.00
_cell.angle_beta   90.00
_cell.angle_gamma   90.00
#
_symmetry.space_group_name_H-M   'P 1'
#
loop_
_entity.id
_entity.type
_entity.pdbx_description
1 polymer ?
#
loop_
_entity_poly.entity_id
_entity_poly.type
_entity_poly.pdbx_seq_one_letter_code
_entity_poly.pdbx_strand_id
1 'polypeptide(L)'
;MIEPVDEQTWLIGRIGNQEVASEVLGWWLDEDGVNPLTVGEWSGCRDGEIFKGAALEAMKVAILRKLVEVAERCTTPEASADLRKIADWVTNWQPGDPGLSLAGGDGG
;
A
#
# COMPACT_ATOMS: atom_id res chain seq x y z
N MET A 1 19.60 11.90 -13.41
CA MET A 1 18.99 11.27 -14.60
C MET A 1 17.75 10.53 -14.11
N ILE A 2 16.61 10.66 -14.79
CA ILE A 2 15.39 9.95 -14.38
C ILE A 2 15.34 8.64 -15.16
N GLU A 3 15.27 7.52 -14.45
CA GLU A 3 15.11 6.18 -15.02
C GLU A 3 13.62 5.83 -15.09
N PRO A 4 13.13 5.31 -16.22
CA PRO A 4 11.74 4.87 -16.35
C PRO A 4 11.49 3.61 -15.52
N VAL A 5 10.24 3.43 -15.08
CA VAL A 5 9.78 2.21 -14.40
C VAL A 5 8.96 1.33 -15.30
N ASP A 6 8.86 0.06 -14.91
CA ASP A 6 7.81 -0.83 -15.40
C ASP A 6 6.43 -0.18 -15.24
N GLU A 7 5.58 -0.34 -16.26
CA GLU A 7 4.17 -0.01 -16.17
C GLU A 7 3.55 -0.67 -14.92
N GLN A 8 2.58 -0.01 -14.29
CA GLN A 8 1.88 -0.51 -13.10
C GLN A 8 2.70 -0.52 -11.80
N THR A 9 3.65 0.42 -11.69
CA THR A 9 4.36 0.68 -10.43
C THR A 9 3.69 1.84 -9.69
N TRP A 10 3.37 1.62 -8.41
CA TRP A 10 2.71 2.58 -7.54
C TRP A 10 3.53 2.81 -6.28
N LEU A 11 3.47 4.03 -5.77
CA LEU A 11 3.98 4.39 -4.46
C LEU A 11 2.79 4.54 -3.52
N ILE A 12 2.77 3.77 -2.44
CA ILE A 12 1.73 3.80 -1.42
C ILE A 12 2.32 4.38 -0.14
N GLY A 13 1.69 5.40 0.42
CA GLY A 13 2.21 6.08 1.60
C GLY A 13 1.25 7.14 2.11
N ARG A 14 1.76 8.03 2.95
CA ARG A 14 0.94 9.03 3.65
C ARG A 14 1.35 10.45 3.34
N ILE A 15 0.37 11.25 2.93
CA ILE A 15 0.50 12.70 2.81
C ILE A 15 -0.44 13.34 3.83
N GLY A 16 0.12 13.95 4.87
CA GLY A 16 -0.65 14.45 6.01
C GLY A 16 -1.39 13.33 6.74
N ASN A 17 -2.72 13.37 6.74
CA ASN A 17 -3.59 12.34 7.34
C ASN A 17 -4.26 11.42 6.30
N GLN A 18 -3.76 11.43 5.06
CA GLN A 18 -4.34 10.69 3.96
C GLN A 18 -3.36 9.64 3.44
N GLU A 19 -3.80 8.37 3.47
CA GLU A 19 -3.19 7.30 2.69
C GLU A 19 -3.45 7.56 1.20
N VAL A 20 -2.39 7.51 0.41
CA VAL A 20 -2.38 7.80 -1.01
C VAL A 20 -1.66 6.68 -1.75
N ALA A 21 -2.14 6.38 -2.95
CA ALA A 21 -1.46 5.55 -3.93
C ALA A 21 -1.26 6.39 -5.19
N SER A 22 -0.01 6.61 -5.57
CA SER A 22 0.35 7.41 -6.74
C SER A 22 1.17 6.59 -7.71
N GLU A 23 0.82 6.68 -8.99
CA GLU A 23 1.57 6.03 -10.06
C GLU A 23 2.99 6.62 -10.12
N VAL A 24 3.99 5.74 -10.22
CA VAL A 24 5.38 6.14 -10.40
C VAL A 24 5.68 6.21 -11.88
N LEU A 25 6.22 7.34 -12.33
CA LEU A 25 6.60 7.61 -13.72
C LEU A 25 8.11 7.39 -13.96
N GLY A 26 8.90 7.39 -12.89
CA GLY A 26 10.33 7.14 -12.93
C GLY A 26 10.99 7.38 -11.57
N TRP A 27 12.29 7.15 -11.46
CA TRP A 27 13.07 7.45 -10.25
C TRP A 27 14.35 8.19 -10.60
N TRP A 28 14.88 8.94 -9.66
CA TRP A 28 16.25 9.44 -9.75
C TRP A 28 17.00 9.18 -8.44
N LEU A 29 18.32 9.18 -8.53
CA LEU A 29 19.22 9.08 -7.39
C LEU A 29 19.82 10.46 -7.10
N ASP A 30 19.84 10.85 -5.84
CA ASP A 30 20.61 11.99 -5.33
C ASP A 30 21.36 11.62 -4.03
N GLU A 31 21.93 12.62 -3.35
CA GLU A 31 22.72 12.42 -2.13
C GLU A 31 21.91 11.82 -0.97
N ASP A 32 20.59 11.99 -0.98
CA ASP A 32 19.67 11.50 0.05
C ASP A 32 19.07 10.13 -0.30
N GLY A 33 19.22 9.65 -1.54
CA GLY A 33 18.88 8.29 -1.95
C GLY A 33 18.02 8.20 -3.21
N VAL A 34 17.10 7.23 -3.22
CA VAL A 34 16.19 6.98 -4.36
C VAL A 34 14.95 7.83 -4.22
N ASN A 35 14.64 8.61 -5.24
CA ASN A 35 13.52 9.54 -5.26
C ASN A 35 12.54 9.19 -6.39
N PRO A 36 11.27 8.89 -6.09
CA PRO A 36 10.26 8.62 -7.09
C PRO A 36 9.70 9.91 -7.71
N LEU A 37 9.50 9.89 -9.02
CA LEU A 37 8.63 10.81 -9.74
C LEU A 37 7.24 10.20 -9.80
N THR A 38 6.25 10.81 -9.16
CA THR A 38 4.87 10.32 -9.16
C THR A 38 3.91 11.21 -9.93
N VAL A 39 2.76 10.66 -10.35
CA VAL A 39 1.62 11.46 -10.82
C VAL A 39 1.01 12.21 -9.63
N GLY A 40 1.28 13.51 -9.53
CA GLY A 40 0.81 14.41 -8.46
C GLY A 40 1.90 14.81 -7.45
N GLU A 41 1.61 15.80 -6.60
CA GLU A 41 2.54 16.25 -5.56
C GLU A 41 2.65 15.23 -4.43
N TRP A 42 3.74 14.45 -4.45
CA TRP A 42 4.19 13.59 -3.34
C TRP A 42 5.15 14.33 -2.39
N SER A 43 5.10 15.66 -2.39
CA SER A 43 5.93 16.48 -1.52
C SER A 43 5.51 16.30 -0.06
N GLY A 44 6.35 15.62 0.73
CA GLY A 44 6.18 15.50 2.18
C GLY A 44 5.97 14.08 2.72
N CYS A 45 5.86 13.07 1.87
CA CYS A 45 5.83 11.66 2.32
C CYS A 45 7.25 11.08 2.28
N ARG A 46 7.86 10.89 3.46
CA ARG A 46 9.20 10.29 3.60
C ARG A 46 9.20 8.76 3.60
N ASP A 47 8.07 8.16 3.96
CA ASP A 47 7.94 6.71 4.14
C ASP A 47 6.85 6.19 3.19
N GLY A 48 7.26 5.85 1.96
CA GLY A 48 6.40 5.25 0.95
C GLY A 48 6.90 3.85 0.57
N GLU A 49 5.97 2.94 0.32
CA GLU A 49 6.26 1.57 -0.11
C GLU A 49 5.91 1.39 -1.59
N ILE A 50 6.75 0.62 -2.30
CA ILE A 50 6.53 0.30 -3.70
C ILE A 50 5.53 -0.85 -3.79
N PHE A 51 4.50 -0.65 -4.61
CA PHE A 51 3.53 -1.66 -4.98
C PHE A 51 3.57 -1.88 -6.50
N LYS A 52 3.61 -3.14 -6.93
CA LYS A 52 3.50 -3.51 -8.35
C LYS A 52 2.15 -4.20 -8.57
N GLY A 53 1.31 -3.65 -9.45
CA GLY A 53 -0.01 -4.20 -9.74
C GLY A 53 -1.00 -3.16 -10.24
N ALA A 54 -2.27 -3.53 -10.34
CA ALA A 54 -3.28 -2.64 -10.90
C ALA A 54 -3.59 -1.45 -9.97
N ALA A 55 -4.00 -0.33 -10.57
CA ALA A 55 -4.38 0.90 -9.84
C ALA A 55 -5.39 0.65 -8.71
N LEU A 56 -6.39 -0.20 -8.98
CA LEU A 56 -7.43 -0.55 -8.01
C LEU A 56 -6.87 -1.31 -6.82
N GLU A 57 -5.84 -2.14 -7.01
CA GLU A 57 -5.20 -2.91 -5.95
C GLU A 57 -4.37 -2.00 -5.06
N ALA A 58 -3.59 -1.09 -5.65
CA ALA A 58 -2.85 -0.07 -4.91
C ALA A 58 -3.78 0.80 -4.06
N MET A 59 -4.92 1.23 -4.60
CA MET A 59 -5.94 1.99 -3.86
C MET A 59 -6.56 1.18 -2.71
N LYS A 60 -6.82 -0.13 -2.91
CA LYS A 60 -7.33 -1.00 -1.85
C LYS A 60 -6.34 -1.09 -0.69
N VAL A 61 -5.05 -1.25 -0.97
CA VAL A 61 -4.00 -1.27 0.06
C VAL A 61 -3.98 0.03 0.86
N ALA A 62 -4.00 1.18 0.18
CA ALA A 62 -4.04 2.50 0.85
C ALA A 62 -5.27 2.64 1.77
N ILE A 63 -6.45 2.21 1.31
CA ILE A 63 -7.69 2.25 2.11
C ILE A 63 -7.61 1.31 3.31
N LEU A 64 -7.06 0.11 3.16
CA LEU A 64 -6.89 -0.85 4.25
C LEU A 64 -5.96 -0.32 5.34
N ARG A 65 -4.85 0.32 4.96
CA ARG A 65 -3.94 1.00 5.91
C ARG A 65 -4.68 2.07 6.71
N LYS A 66 -5.44 2.91 6.02
CA LYS A 66 -6.24 3.95 6.68
C LYS A 66 -7.26 3.36 7.64
N LEU A 67 -7.93 2.27 7.26
CA LEU A 67 -8.92 1.60 8.11
C LEU A 67 -8.33 1.05 9.40
N VAL A 68 -7.08 0.53 9.36
CA VAL A 68 -6.36 0.08 10.57
C VAL A 68 -6.22 1.19 11.60
N GLU A 69 -6.02 2.41 11.15
CA GLU A 69 -5.73 3.54 12.04
C GLU A 69 -6.99 4.21 12.59
N VAL A 70 -8.06 4.30 11.80
CA VAL A 70 -9.23 5.14 12.14
C VAL A 70 -10.39 4.37 12.77
N ALA A 71 -10.43 3.04 12.64
CA ALA A 71 -11.54 2.26 13.16
C ALA A 71 -11.29 1.87 14.63
N GLU A 72 -12.05 2.46 15.57
CA GLU A 72 -12.02 2.08 17.00
C GLU A 72 -12.35 0.60 17.24
N ARG A 73 -13.08 -0.06 16.33
CA ARG A 73 -13.33 -1.52 16.40
C ARG A 73 -12.11 -2.36 16.03
N CYS A 74 -11.07 -1.72 15.49
CA CYS A 74 -9.83 -2.33 15.06
C CYS A 74 -8.70 -2.16 16.10
N THR A 75 -8.98 -1.48 17.22
CA THR A 75 -8.02 -1.30 18.31
C THR A 75 -7.95 -2.50 19.25
N THR A 76 -8.77 -3.54 19.05
CA THR A 76 -8.52 -4.83 19.71
C THR A 76 -7.31 -5.50 19.06
N PRO A 77 -6.49 -6.22 19.83
CA PRO A 77 -5.31 -6.91 19.29
C PRO A 77 -5.64 -7.83 18.11
N GLU A 78 -6.79 -8.49 18.14
CA GLU A 78 -7.24 -9.43 17.10
C GLU A 78 -7.61 -8.72 15.80
N ALA A 79 -8.38 -7.63 15.88
CA ALA A 79 -8.81 -6.89 14.70
C ALA A 79 -7.63 -6.14 14.04
N SER A 80 -6.67 -5.65 14.83
CA SER A 80 -5.39 -5.15 14.34
C SER A 80 -4.58 -6.24 13.61
N ALA A 81 -4.54 -7.46 14.16
CA ALA A 81 -3.81 -8.57 13.55
C ALA A 81 -4.45 -9.02 12.22
N ASP A 82 -5.77 -9.09 12.15
CA ASP A 82 -6.47 -9.50 10.92
C ASP A 82 -6.37 -8.43 9.83
N LEU A 83 -6.45 -7.15 10.17
CA LEU A 83 -6.22 -6.10 9.18
C LEU A 83 -4.79 -6.08 8.65
N ARG A 84 -3.80 -6.34 9.51
CA ARG A 84 -2.41 -6.51 9.06
C ARG A 84 -2.29 -7.69 8.09
N LYS A 85 -2.90 -8.84 8.40
CA LYS A 85 -2.93 -9.99 7.47
C LYS A 85 -3.60 -9.65 6.13
N ILE A 86 -4.69 -8.87 6.15
CA ILE A 86 -5.36 -8.43 4.92
C ILE A 86 -4.43 -7.51 4.11
N ALA A 87 -3.80 -6.52 4.75
CA ALA A 87 -2.86 -5.63 4.07
C ALA A 87 -1.66 -6.38 3.48
N ASP A 88 -1.07 -7.31 4.24
CA ASP A 88 0.05 -8.15 3.80
C ASP A 88 -0.35 -9.07 2.65
N TRP A 89 -1.53 -9.70 2.72
CA TRP A 89 -2.04 -10.55 1.64
C TRP A 89 -2.29 -9.76 0.37
N VAL A 90 -2.96 -8.60 0.44
CA VAL A 90 -3.19 -7.78 -0.77
C VAL A 90 -1.88 -7.29 -1.37
N THR A 91 -0.88 -6.98 -0.54
CA THR A 91 0.45 -6.55 -1.02
C THR A 91 1.18 -7.66 -1.78
N ASN A 92 1.00 -8.91 -1.37
CA ASN A 92 1.71 -10.06 -1.93
C ASN A 92 0.86 -10.93 -2.87
N TRP A 93 -0.40 -10.56 -3.09
CA TRP A 93 -1.37 -11.37 -3.82
C TRP A 93 -0.96 -11.55 -5.29
N GLN A 94 -1.04 -12.80 -5.76
CA GLN A 94 -0.83 -13.17 -7.15
C GLN A 94 -2.08 -13.85 -7.74
N PRO A 95 -2.29 -13.75 -9.06
CA PRO A 95 -3.35 -14.50 -9.73
C PRO A 95 -3.23 -16.01 -9.48
N GLY A 96 -4.24 -16.58 -8.84
CA GLY A 96 -4.27 -18.01 -8.46
C GLY A 96 -3.98 -18.28 -6.98
N ASP A 97 -3.64 -17.26 -6.20
CA ASP A 97 -3.47 -17.40 -4.76
C ASP A 97 -4.78 -17.80 -4.08
N PRO A 98 -4.73 -18.71 -3.09
CA PRO A 98 -5.91 -19.04 -2.30
C PRO A 98 -6.40 -17.77 -1.58
N GLY A 99 -7.72 -17.62 -1.49
CA GLY A 99 -8.33 -16.53 -0.74
C GLY A 99 -7.82 -16.48 0.70
N LEU A 100 -7.69 -15.26 1.24
CA LEU A 100 -7.20 -15.06 2.60
C LEU A 100 -8.14 -15.69 3.62
N SER A 101 -7.58 -16.57 4.48
CA SER A 101 -8.28 -17.10 5.65
C SER A 101 -7.87 -16.31 6.89
N LEU A 102 -8.85 -15.71 7.56
CA LEU A 102 -8.67 -15.02 8.83
C LEU A 102 -9.06 -15.95 9.98
N ALA A 103 -8.40 -15.81 11.12
CA ALA A 103 -8.65 -16.68 12.26
C ALA A 103 -10.05 -16.40 12.81
N GLY A 104 -10.90 -17.43 12.89
CA GLY A 104 -12.27 -17.34 13.39
C GLY A 104 -13.37 -17.67 12.38
N GLY A 105 -13.01 -18.04 11.14
CA GLY A 105 -13.96 -18.62 10.19
C GLY A 105 -14.30 -20.08 10.53
N ASP A 106 -14.96 -20.32 11.67
CA ASP A 106 -15.69 -21.56 11.85
C ASP A 106 -16.86 -21.56 10.86
N GLY A 107 -16.78 -22.47 9.89
CA GLY A 107 -17.87 -22.74 8.98
C GLY A 107 -19.11 -23.21 9.73
N GLY A 108 -20.22 -22.52 9.49
CA GLY A 108 -21.58 -23.04 9.62
C GLY A 108 -22.13 -23.38 8.24
#